data_AF-A0A015M2T4-F1
#
_entry.id   AF-A0A015M2T4-F1
#
_cell.length_a   1.000
_cell.length_b   1.000
_cell.length_c   1.000
_cell.angle_alpha   90.00
_cell.angle_beta   90.00
_cell.angle_gamma   90.00
#
_symmetry.space_group_name_H-M   'P 1'
#
loop_
_entity.id
_entity.type
_entity.pdbx_description
1 polymer ?
#
loop_
_entity_poly.entity_id
_entity_poly.type
_entity_poly.pdbx_seq_one_letter_code
_entity_poly.pdbx_strand_id
1 'polypeptide(L)'
;MGNPSFCRIGDILSLDHNNNNNNNNRIDLIVRATYNIQKDNNQSLLDFNKSSSFSIPSQEEFFNNNNFCDVTFKFDCNAEIKASRMFLAMKSKYFKRMFNGEWLESNSPIIKINNVSYNCFHKIVEFLYTDNLDVELDFNLLKEIYIESEMREIEELKMIVSKRIIKMINDDNWDEILILGWQTQNHDLKDIALEYIYNNWKKLESADKMNELLKCGDARWVREIIMASIFGINNGSRLYNFRN
;
A
#
# COMPACT_ATOMS: atom_id res chain seq x y z
N MET A 1 -17.41 -47.38 12.12
CA MET A 1 -17.78 -45.95 12.16
C MET A 1 -18.58 -45.74 13.44
N GLY A 2 -18.00 -45.08 14.44
CA GLY A 2 -18.73 -44.67 15.65
C GLY A 2 -19.13 -43.21 15.49
N ASN A 3 -20.41 -42.90 15.64
CA ASN A 3 -20.85 -41.51 15.71
C ASN A 3 -20.20 -40.83 16.92
N PRO A 4 -19.65 -39.61 16.78
CA PRO A 4 -19.22 -38.86 17.96
C PRO A 4 -20.46 -38.50 18.79
N SER A 5 -20.47 -38.90 20.05
CA SER A 5 -21.47 -38.50 21.02
C SER A 5 -21.26 -37.03 21.39
N PHE A 6 -22.24 -36.19 21.06
CA PHE A 6 -22.26 -34.80 21.52
C PHE A 6 -22.86 -34.73 22.92
N CYS A 7 -22.12 -34.21 23.89
CA CYS A 7 -22.63 -33.80 25.19
C CYS A 7 -22.68 -32.27 25.26
N ARG A 8 -23.76 -31.71 25.82
CA ARG A 8 -23.82 -30.27 26.09
C ARG A 8 -22.98 -29.97 27.34
N ILE A 9 -22.31 -28.82 27.33
CA ILE A 9 -21.44 -28.38 28.44
C ILE A 9 -22.20 -28.29 29.77
N GLY A 10 -23.50 -27.97 29.75
CA GLY A 10 -24.35 -27.96 30.94
C GLY A 10 -24.60 -29.34 31.56
N ASP A 11 -24.39 -30.43 30.82
CA ASP A 11 -24.56 -31.79 31.32
C ASP A 11 -23.29 -32.32 32.01
N ILE A 12 -22.15 -31.65 31.80
CA ILE A 12 -20.83 -31.98 32.39
C ILE A 12 -20.62 -31.18 33.69
N LEU A 13 -21.22 -30.00 33.76
CA LEU A 13 -21.06 -29.08 34.88
C LEU A 13 -22.38 -29.00 35.65
N SER A 14 -22.44 -29.71 36.78
CA SER A 14 -23.48 -29.50 37.79
C SER A 14 -23.30 -28.09 38.38
N LEU A 15 -23.89 -27.09 37.73
CA LEU A 15 -24.00 -25.76 38.29
C LEU A 15 -25.02 -25.82 39.43
N ASP A 16 -24.51 -25.97 40.65
CA ASP A 16 -25.33 -25.87 41.85
C ASP A 16 -25.93 -24.46 41.91
N HIS A 17 -27.21 -24.34 41.55
CA HIS A 17 -27.93 -23.08 41.49
C HIS A 17 -28.19 -22.42 42.86
N ASN A 18 -27.65 -22.96 43.95
CA ASN A 18 -27.99 -22.58 45.32
C ASN A 18 -26.84 -22.07 46.19
N ASN A 19 -25.66 -21.77 45.65
CA ASN A 19 -24.60 -21.19 46.46
C ASN A 19 -24.28 -19.74 46.06
N ASN A 20 -24.81 -18.81 46.86
CA ASN A 20 -24.62 -17.36 46.80
C ASN A 20 -23.21 -16.94 47.25
N ASN A 21 -22.17 -17.63 46.78
CA ASN A 21 -20.78 -17.24 47.02
C ASN A 21 -20.06 -16.94 45.71
N ASN A 22 -19.63 -15.68 45.64
CA ASN A 22 -19.04 -14.99 44.51
C ASN A 22 -17.60 -15.49 44.25
N ASN A 23 -17.46 -16.76 43.89
CA ASN A 23 -16.18 -17.29 43.42
C ASN A 23 -16.23 -17.34 41.90
N ASN A 24 -15.46 -16.45 41.26
CA ASN A 24 -15.12 -16.51 39.84
C ASN A 24 -14.43 -17.85 39.56
N ASN A 25 -15.21 -18.90 39.35
CA ASN A 25 -14.74 -20.20 38.95
C ASN A 25 -14.23 -20.08 37.51
N ARG A 26 -12.92 -19.80 37.37
CA ARG A 26 -12.23 -19.86 36.09
C ARG A 26 -12.13 -21.33 35.68
N ILE A 27 -12.77 -21.68 34.58
CA ILE A 27 -12.73 -23.02 34.00
C ILE A 27 -11.83 -22.95 32.78
N ASP A 28 -10.68 -23.62 32.85
CA ASP A 28 -9.78 -23.75 31.71
C ASP A 28 -10.19 -24.97 30.89
N LEU A 29 -10.65 -24.74 29.66
CA LEU A 29 -11.03 -25.81 28.73
C LEU A 29 -9.75 -26.39 28.09
N ILE A 30 -9.28 -27.53 28.60
CA ILE A 30 -8.13 -28.23 28.01
C ILE A 30 -8.61 -29.19 26.93
N VAL A 31 -8.55 -28.77 25.68
CA VAL A 31 -8.84 -29.63 24.53
C VAL A 31 -7.59 -30.46 24.21
N ARG A 32 -7.63 -31.76 24.55
CA ARG A 32 -6.57 -32.71 24.19
C ARG A 32 -7.00 -33.52 22.97
N ALA A 33 -6.58 -33.09 21.78
CA ALA A 33 -6.79 -33.83 20.55
C ALA A 33 -5.74 -34.94 20.42
N THR A 34 -6.14 -36.19 20.60
CA THR A 34 -5.32 -37.37 20.25
C THR A 34 -5.72 -37.86 18.87
N TYR A 35 -4.83 -37.67 17.89
CA TYR A 35 -4.98 -38.29 16.57
C TYR A 35 -4.20 -39.60 16.54
N ASN A 36 -4.78 -40.63 15.94
CA ASN A 36 -4.11 -41.92 15.75
C ASN A 36 -3.54 -41.94 14.32
N ILE A 37 -2.23 -41.75 14.17
CA ILE A 37 -1.58 -41.88 12.86
C ILE A 37 -1.44 -43.36 12.56
N GLN A 38 -2.25 -43.85 11.62
CA GLN A 38 -1.91 -45.08 10.93
C GLN A 38 -0.66 -44.80 10.10
N LYS A 39 0.48 -45.33 10.56
CA LYS A 39 1.71 -45.37 9.76
C LYS A 39 1.49 -46.34 8.60
N ASP A 40 0.87 -45.86 7.54
CA ASP A 40 1.19 -46.38 6.21
C ASP A 40 2.60 -45.87 5.90
N ASN A 41 3.56 -46.79 5.85
CA ASN A 41 5.00 -46.51 5.80
C ASN A 41 5.48 -45.80 4.52
N ASN A 42 4.61 -45.13 3.75
CA ASN A 42 4.99 -44.41 2.51
C ASN A 42 4.36 -43.02 2.35
N GLN A 43 3.87 -42.37 3.41
CA GLN A 43 3.54 -40.94 3.36
C GLN A 43 4.07 -40.24 4.62
N SER A 44 4.96 -39.28 4.39
CA SER A 44 5.53 -38.40 5.41
C SER A 44 4.45 -37.77 6.27
N LEU A 45 4.63 -37.87 7.59
CA LEU A 45 3.90 -37.11 8.59
C LEU A 45 4.02 -35.60 8.30
N LEU A 46 2.88 -34.97 7.99
CA LEU A 46 2.67 -33.52 7.97
C LEU A 46 3.61 -32.74 7.05
N ASP A 47 3.29 -32.71 5.76
CA ASP A 47 3.75 -31.63 4.89
C ASP A 47 3.11 -30.30 5.37
N PHE A 48 3.78 -29.57 6.26
CA PHE A 48 3.49 -28.15 6.51
C PHE A 48 3.64 -27.30 5.22
N ASN A 49 4.21 -27.88 4.17
CA ASN A 49 4.31 -27.33 2.82
C ASN A 49 3.04 -27.51 1.98
N LYS A 50 2.04 -28.25 2.48
CA LYS A 50 0.70 -28.22 1.90
C LYS A 50 0.01 -27.01 2.50
N SER A 51 0.26 -25.85 1.89
CA SER A 51 -0.56 -24.66 2.05
C SER A 51 -2.00 -25.06 1.75
N SER A 52 -2.75 -25.42 2.79
CA SER A 52 -4.19 -25.28 2.72
C SER A 52 -4.40 -23.80 2.50
N SER A 53 -4.65 -23.42 1.25
CA SER A 53 -4.94 -22.05 0.89
C SER A 53 -6.21 -21.66 1.62
N PHE A 54 -6.06 -21.10 2.83
CA PHE A 54 -7.09 -20.27 3.41
C PHE A 54 -7.21 -19.08 2.46
N SER A 55 -8.13 -19.19 1.50
CA SER A 55 -8.51 -18.06 0.67
C SER A 55 -9.26 -17.10 1.58
N ILE A 56 -8.60 -16.01 1.95
CA ILE A 56 -9.27 -14.87 2.53
C ILE A 56 -10.31 -14.42 1.48
N PRO A 57 -11.60 -14.33 1.83
CA PRO A 57 -12.61 -13.82 0.91
C PRO A 57 -12.20 -12.44 0.39
N SER A 58 -12.53 -12.15 -0.87
CA SER A 58 -12.26 -10.84 -1.46
C SER A 58 -12.84 -9.75 -0.55
N GLN A 59 -12.01 -8.77 -0.19
CA GLN A 59 -12.44 -7.68 0.67
C GLN A 59 -13.22 -6.62 -0.12
N GLU A 60 -13.35 -6.78 -1.44
CA GLU A 60 -14.09 -5.89 -2.35
C GLU A 60 -15.52 -5.60 -1.88
N GLU A 61 -16.21 -6.59 -1.31
CA GLU A 61 -17.59 -6.44 -0.82
C GLU A 61 -17.72 -5.47 0.36
N PHE A 62 -16.61 -5.20 1.06
CA PHE A 62 -16.55 -4.24 2.18
C PHE A 62 -16.20 -2.82 1.73
N PHE A 63 -15.71 -2.65 0.50
CA PHE A 63 -15.37 -1.33 -0.04
C PHE A 63 -16.64 -0.53 -0.30
N ASN A 64 -16.67 0.73 0.14
CA ASN A 64 -17.79 1.66 -0.01
C ASN A 64 -19.15 1.11 0.49
N ASN A 65 -19.11 0.22 1.48
CA ASN A 65 -20.27 -0.44 2.05
C ASN A 65 -20.78 0.29 3.30
N ASN A 66 -22.07 0.64 3.33
CA ASN A 66 -22.69 1.38 4.44
C ASN A 66 -22.67 0.64 5.79
N ASN A 67 -22.59 -0.70 5.77
CA ASN A 67 -22.68 -1.51 6.98
C ASN A 67 -21.32 -1.78 7.61
N PHE A 68 -20.23 -1.65 6.84
CA PHE A 68 -18.87 -1.99 7.25
C PHE A 68 -17.94 -0.77 7.20
N CYS A 69 -18.50 0.43 7.38
CA CYS A 69 -17.76 1.68 7.42
C CYS A 69 -17.88 2.37 8.79
N ASP A 70 -16.77 2.92 9.25
CA ASP A 70 -16.65 3.73 10.48
C ASP A 70 -15.95 5.09 10.22
N VAL A 71 -15.70 5.38 8.94
CA VAL A 71 -15.17 6.66 8.46
C VAL A 71 -15.72 6.99 7.07
N THR A 72 -16.01 8.27 6.85
CA THR A 72 -16.44 8.81 5.56
C THR A 72 -15.50 9.92 5.13
N PHE A 73 -14.90 9.78 3.95
CA PHE A 73 -14.12 10.84 3.31
C PHE A 73 -15.05 11.70 2.45
N LYS A 74 -15.03 13.02 2.64
CA LYS A 74 -15.82 13.98 1.86
C LYS A 74 -14.92 14.88 1.04
N PHE A 75 -15.33 15.12 -0.20
CA PHE A 75 -14.62 15.97 -1.15
C PHE A 75 -15.40 17.27 -1.39
N ASP A 76 -14.72 18.30 -1.88
CA ASP A 76 -15.34 19.60 -2.21
C ASP A 76 -16.45 19.49 -3.28
N CYS A 77 -16.36 18.48 -4.15
CA CYS A 77 -17.39 18.17 -5.15
C CYS A 77 -18.63 17.46 -4.58
N ASN A 78 -18.79 17.41 -3.25
CA ASN A 78 -19.82 16.65 -2.52
C ASN A 78 -19.82 15.13 -2.77
N ALA A 79 -18.79 14.59 -3.43
CA ALA A 79 -18.59 13.15 -3.49
C ALA A 79 -18.12 12.63 -2.11
N GLU A 80 -18.43 11.36 -1.84
CA GLU A 80 -18.08 10.70 -0.59
C GLU A 80 -17.52 9.30 -0.84
N ILE A 81 -16.60 8.86 0.02
CA ILE A 81 -16.08 7.49 0.07
C ILE A 81 -16.24 6.97 1.49
N LYS A 82 -16.94 5.86 1.64
CA LYS A 82 -17.11 5.18 2.93
C LYS A 82 -16.09 4.06 3.06
N ALA A 83 -15.43 3.98 4.20
CA ALA A 83 -14.38 2.99 4.44
C ALA A 83 -14.34 2.56 5.92
N SER A 84 -13.54 1.53 6.19
CA SER A 84 -13.19 1.10 7.53
C SER A 84 -11.78 1.55 7.88
N ARG A 85 -11.63 2.21 9.02
CA ARG A 85 -10.36 2.60 9.63
C ARG A 85 -9.42 1.40 9.77
N MET A 86 -9.95 0.23 10.07
CA MET A 86 -9.18 -1.00 10.24
C MET A 86 -8.46 -1.41 8.95
N PHE A 87 -9.17 -1.49 7.82
CA PHE A 87 -8.58 -1.85 6.52
C PHE A 87 -7.52 -0.84 6.09
N LEU A 88 -7.80 0.45 6.28
CA LEU A 88 -6.86 1.52 5.96
C LEU A 88 -5.60 1.46 6.84
N ALA A 89 -5.75 1.36 8.16
CA ALA A 89 -4.63 1.31 9.11
C ALA A 89 -3.77 0.05 8.99
N MET A 90 -4.35 -1.04 8.46
CA MET A 90 -3.62 -2.28 8.21
C MET A 90 -2.55 -2.10 7.13
N LYS A 91 -2.84 -1.31 6.09
CA LYS A 91 -1.97 -1.16 4.90
C LYS A 91 -1.32 0.21 4.75
N SER A 92 -1.68 1.19 5.58
CA SER A 92 -1.10 2.54 5.58
C SER A 92 -0.65 2.95 6.98
N LYS A 93 0.64 3.27 7.10
CA LYS A 93 1.21 3.81 8.35
C LYS A 93 0.64 5.18 8.68
N TYR A 94 0.38 6.00 7.66
CA TYR A 94 -0.30 7.29 7.81
C TYR A 94 -1.68 7.11 8.47
N PHE A 95 -2.54 6.27 7.90
CA PHE A 95 -3.88 6.06 8.46
C PHE A 95 -3.83 5.42 9.84
N LYS A 96 -2.87 4.52 10.09
CA LYS A 96 -2.65 3.94 11.42
C LYS A 96 -2.36 5.02 12.47
N ARG A 97 -1.47 5.97 12.18
CA ARG A 97 -1.19 7.09 13.10
C ARG A 97 -2.38 8.03 13.21
N MET A 98 -3.00 8.36 12.07
CA MET A 98 -4.18 9.23 12.01
C MET A 98 -5.32 8.72 12.90
N PHE A 99 -5.54 7.41 12.98
CA PHE A 99 -6.66 6.83 13.75
C PHE A 99 -6.29 6.43 15.18
N ASN A 100 -5.00 6.39 15.54
CA ASN A 100 -4.56 5.98 16.88
C ASN A 100 -4.57 7.11 17.94
N GLY A 101 -5.20 8.25 17.68
CA GLY A 101 -5.43 9.30 18.68
C GLY A 101 -4.39 10.42 18.70
N GLU A 102 -3.42 10.43 17.79
CA GLU A 102 -2.40 11.49 17.71
C GLU A 102 -2.92 12.79 17.06
N TRP A 103 -4.07 12.75 16.40
CA TRP A 103 -4.59 13.84 15.56
C TRP A 103 -6.03 14.21 15.94
N LEU A 104 -6.48 15.44 15.66
CA LEU A 104 -7.86 15.89 15.92
C LEU A 104 -8.89 15.01 15.19
N GLU A 105 -8.50 14.51 14.02
CA GLU A 105 -9.29 13.68 13.14
C GLU A 105 -9.44 12.24 13.65
N SER A 106 -8.65 11.81 14.65
CA SER A 106 -8.61 10.43 15.11
C SER A 106 -9.98 9.89 15.52
N ASN A 107 -10.88 10.73 16.03
CA ASN A 107 -12.24 10.34 16.40
C ASN A 107 -13.34 10.89 15.47
N SER A 108 -12.98 11.66 14.44
CA SER A 108 -13.98 12.28 13.56
C SER A 108 -14.58 11.26 12.59
N PRO A 109 -15.90 11.03 12.56
CA PRO A 109 -16.51 10.09 11.62
C PRO A 109 -16.42 10.58 10.17
N ILE A 110 -16.15 11.88 9.97
CA ILE A 110 -16.04 12.52 8.66
C ILE A 110 -14.66 13.16 8.53
N ILE A 111 -13.94 12.84 7.47
CA ILE A 111 -12.64 13.42 7.13
C ILE A 111 -12.79 14.17 5.81
N LYS A 112 -12.40 15.44 5.80
CA LYS A 112 -12.39 16.24 4.56
C LYS A 112 -11.11 15.97 3.80
N ILE A 113 -11.24 15.66 2.51
CA ILE A 113 -10.12 15.49 1.58
C ILE A 113 -10.07 16.70 0.67
N ASN A 114 -8.96 17.44 0.75
CA ASN A 114 -8.69 18.63 -0.04
C ASN A 114 -7.49 18.36 -0.94
N ASN A 115 -7.41 19.04 -2.09
CA ASN A 115 -6.28 18.98 -3.03
C ASN A 115 -5.99 17.60 -3.65
N VAL A 116 -6.95 16.66 -3.58
CA VAL A 116 -6.84 15.33 -4.19
C VAL A 116 -8.08 15.07 -5.01
N SER A 117 -7.91 14.58 -6.23
CA SER A 117 -9.05 14.19 -7.06
C SER A 117 -9.79 13.00 -6.44
N TYR A 118 -11.12 12.99 -6.60
CA TYR A 118 -11.94 11.85 -6.15
C TYR A 118 -11.46 10.54 -6.77
N ASN A 119 -11.13 10.54 -8.07
CA ASN A 119 -10.68 9.36 -8.80
C ASN A 119 -9.37 8.79 -8.23
N CYS A 120 -8.37 9.66 -7.95
CA CYS A 120 -7.12 9.24 -7.34
C CYS A 120 -7.36 8.61 -5.96
N PHE A 121 -8.07 9.29 -5.08
CA PHE A 121 -8.30 8.79 -3.72
C PHE A 121 -9.18 7.53 -3.72
N HIS A 122 -10.17 7.44 -4.62
CA HIS A 122 -10.97 6.23 -4.81
C HIS A 122 -10.08 5.03 -5.15
N LYS A 123 -9.18 5.17 -6.14
CA LYS A 123 -8.27 4.09 -6.54
C LYS A 123 -7.32 3.67 -5.42
N ILE A 124 -6.88 4.61 -4.59
CA ILE A 124 -6.07 4.32 -3.41
C ILE A 124 -6.86 3.51 -2.38
N VAL A 125 -8.07 3.94 -2.03
CA VAL A 125 -8.88 3.22 -1.05
C VAL A 125 -9.27 1.85 -1.58
N GLU A 126 -9.67 1.76 -2.84
CA GLU A 126 -9.95 0.48 -3.52
C GLU A 126 -8.74 -0.45 -3.43
N PHE A 127 -7.53 0.02 -3.79
CA PHE A 127 -6.31 -0.77 -3.66
C PHE A 127 -6.07 -1.27 -2.22
N LEU A 128 -6.35 -0.45 -1.20
CA LEU A 128 -6.19 -0.87 0.20
C LEU A 128 -7.14 -2.02 0.58
N TYR A 129 -8.25 -2.22 -0.13
CA TYR A 129 -9.12 -3.37 0.06
C TYR A 129 -8.71 -4.55 -0.83
N THR A 130 -8.34 -4.30 -2.08
CA THR A 130 -8.25 -5.35 -3.10
C THR A 130 -6.84 -5.84 -3.41
N ASP A 131 -5.82 -5.06 -3.04
CA ASP A 131 -4.43 -5.19 -3.53
C ASP A 131 -4.30 -5.12 -5.06
N ASN A 132 -5.35 -4.64 -5.73
CA ASN A 132 -5.44 -4.53 -7.18
C ASN A 132 -5.51 -3.07 -7.60
N LEU A 133 -4.72 -2.74 -8.63
CA LEU A 133 -4.75 -1.45 -9.30
C LEU A 133 -5.04 -1.69 -10.77
N ASP A 134 -6.11 -1.07 -11.29
CA ASP A 134 -6.55 -1.16 -12.70
C ASP A 134 -5.38 -1.12 -13.68
N VAL A 135 -5.40 -1.98 -14.70
CA VAL A 135 -4.27 -2.10 -15.63
C VAL A 135 -4.08 -0.84 -16.48
N GLU A 136 -5.18 -0.21 -16.90
CA GLU A 136 -5.18 0.91 -17.85
C GLU A 136 -5.45 2.23 -17.12
N LEU A 137 -4.41 2.78 -16.50
CA LEU A 137 -4.44 4.12 -15.91
C LEU A 137 -3.54 5.06 -16.72
N ASP A 138 -4.03 6.28 -16.98
CA ASP A 138 -3.24 7.28 -17.67
C ASP A 138 -2.11 7.84 -16.80
N PHE A 139 -1.15 8.51 -17.43
CA PHE A 139 0.04 9.04 -16.78
C PHE A 139 -0.27 10.07 -15.69
N ASN A 140 -1.28 10.93 -15.89
CA ASN A 140 -1.61 11.98 -14.92
C ASN A 140 -2.21 11.38 -13.65
N LEU A 141 -3.14 10.44 -13.80
CA LEU A 141 -3.72 9.74 -12.68
C LEU A 141 -2.67 8.89 -11.93
N LEU A 142 -1.74 8.23 -12.65
CA LEU A 142 -0.64 7.50 -12.01
C LEU A 142 0.28 8.42 -11.20
N LYS A 143 0.62 9.62 -11.70
CA LYS A 143 1.39 10.61 -10.92
C LYS A 143 0.66 11.03 -9.65
N GLU A 144 -0.63 11.34 -9.75
CA GLU A 144 -1.45 11.69 -8.58
C GLU A 144 -1.42 10.55 -7.55
N ILE A 145 -1.69 9.30 -7.99
CA ILE A 145 -1.67 8.14 -7.10
C ILE A 145 -0.28 7.95 -6.47
N TYR A 146 0.81 8.14 -7.24
CA TYR A 146 2.16 8.02 -6.73
C TYR A 146 2.41 9.01 -5.57
N ILE A 147 2.11 10.30 -5.78
CA ILE A 147 2.29 11.36 -4.78
C ILE A 147 1.44 11.04 -3.53
N GLU A 148 0.17 10.70 -3.72
CA GLU A 148 -0.73 10.40 -2.61
C GLU A 148 -0.35 9.11 -1.86
N SER A 149 0.20 8.11 -2.56
CA SER A 149 0.69 6.86 -1.97
C SER A 149 1.93 7.08 -1.10
N GLU A 150 2.83 7.97 -1.51
CA GLU A 150 3.97 8.41 -0.69
C GLU A 150 3.47 9.17 0.54
N MET A 151 2.57 10.16 0.36
CA MET A 151 2.01 10.94 1.47
C MET A 151 1.23 10.09 2.49
N ARG A 152 0.55 9.03 2.03
CA ARG A 152 -0.16 8.07 2.89
C ARG A 152 0.69 6.89 3.32
N GLU A 153 1.97 6.86 2.98
CA GLU A 153 2.90 5.79 3.34
C GLU A 153 2.37 4.39 2.98
N ILE A 154 1.89 4.24 1.75
CA ILE A 154 1.41 2.98 1.16
C ILE A 154 2.50 2.44 0.23
N GLU A 155 3.51 1.81 0.83
CA GLU A 155 4.75 1.42 0.13
C GLU A 155 4.51 0.52 -1.09
N GLU A 156 3.62 -0.47 -0.96
CA GLU A 156 3.34 -1.41 -2.04
C GLU A 156 2.71 -0.74 -3.26
N LEU A 157 1.72 0.14 -3.03
CA LEU A 157 1.09 0.91 -4.10
C LEU A 157 2.11 1.83 -4.77
N LYS A 158 2.93 2.52 -3.98
CA LYS A 158 4.00 3.39 -4.48
C LYS A 158 4.94 2.62 -5.41
N MET A 159 5.40 1.45 -5.00
CA MET A 159 6.29 0.60 -5.81
C MET A 159 5.63 0.12 -7.12
N ILE A 160 4.35 -0.24 -7.08
CA ILE A 160 3.61 -0.68 -8.28
C ILE A 160 3.49 0.49 -9.26
N VAL A 161 3.09 1.65 -8.76
CA VAL A 161 2.85 2.84 -9.58
C VAL A 161 4.16 3.39 -10.15
N SER A 162 5.25 3.43 -9.37
CA SER A 162 6.56 3.87 -9.87
C SER A 162 7.01 3.04 -11.07
N LYS A 163 6.89 1.71 -10.98
CA LYS A 163 7.22 0.79 -12.08
C LYS A 163 6.37 1.02 -13.32
N ARG A 164 5.11 1.43 -13.17
CA ARG A 164 4.24 1.76 -14.30
C ARG A 164 4.65 3.09 -14.93
N ILE A 165 4.90 4.12 -14.12
CA ILE A 165 5.38 5.43 -14.57
C ILE A 165 6.68 5.29 -15.37
N ILE A 166 7.66 4.52 -14.86
CA ILE A 166 8.94 4.24 -15.54
C ILE A 166 8.71 3.67 -16.96
N LYS A 167 7.76 2.76 -17.11
CA LYS A 167 7.44 2.13 -18.40
C LYS A 167 6.74 3.06 -19.39
N MET A 168 6.19 4.18 -18.92
CA MET A 168 5.44 5.13 -19.74
C MET A 168 6.28 6.30 -20.25
N ILE A 169 7.59 6.32 -19.96
CA ILE A 169 8.48 7.42 -20.37
C ILE A 169 8.51 7.61 -21.89
N ASN A 170 8.37 8.87 -22.33
CA ASN A 170 8.37 9.27 -23.72
C ASN A 170 8.72 10.76 -23.87
N ASP A 171 8.63 11.28 -25.10
CA ASP A 171 8.95 12.68 -25.44
C ASP A 171 8.07 13.71 -24.71
N ASP A 172 6.86 13.31 -24.34
CA ASP A 172 5.83 14.17 -23.74
C ASP A 172 5.92 14.23 -22.22
N ASN A 173 6.66 13.34 -21.55
CA ASN A 173 6.61 13.25 -20.08
C ASN A 173 7.95 13.02 -19.35
N TRP A 174 9.09 12.90 -20.06
CA TRP A 174 10.39 12.64 -19.44
C TRP A 174 10.79 13.68 -18.39
N ASP A 175 10.44 14.95 -18.60
CA ASP A 175 10.74 16.09 -17.73
C ASP A 175 9.92 16.02 -16.44
N GLU A 176 8.64 15.69 -16.56
CA GLU A 176 7.76 15.51 -15.41
C GLU A 176 8.17 14.32 -14.55
N ILE A 177 8.60 13.21 -15.18
CA ILE A 177 9.14 12.04 -14.46
C ILE A 177 10.43 12.41 -13.74
N LEU A 178 11.31 13.20 -14.37
CA LEU A 178 12.55 13.66 -13.74
C LEU A 178 12.28 14.52 -12.51
N ILE A 179 11.40 15.51 -12.64
CA ILE A 179 10.98 16.38 -11.54
C ILE A 179 10.39 15.55 -10.41
N LEU A 180 9.51 14.59 -10.73
CA LEU A 180 8.91 13.70 -9.75
C LEU A 180 9.98 12.88 -9.00
N GLY A 181 10.94 12.31 -9.72
CA GLY A 181 12.07 11.58 -9.15
C GLY A 181 12.90 12.43 -8.18
N TRP A 182 13.17 13.69 -8.53
CA TRP A 182 13.88 14.61 -7.63
C TRP A 182 13.06 15.00 -6.40
N GLN A 183 11.78 15.35 -6.58
CA GLN A 183 10.90 15.80 -5.50
C GLN A 183 10.65 14.70 -4.46
N THR A 184 10.47 13.46 -4.91
CA THR A 184 10.22 12.32 -4.02
C THR A 184 11.47 11.52 -3.68
N GLN A 185 12.66 11.99 -4.07
CA GLN A 185 13.93 11.28 -3.88
C GLN A 185 13.90 9.82 -4.41
N ASN A 186 13.14 9.58 -5.47
CA ASN A 186 13.02 8.26 -6.07
C ASN A 186 14.08 8.13 -7.17
N HIS A 187 15.11 7.36 -6.87
CA HIS A 187 16.23 7.13 -7.77
C HIS A 187 15.83 6.41 -9.06
N ASP A 188 14.90 5.44 -9.01
CA ASP A 188 14.49 4.71 -10.21
C ASP A 188 13.80 5.63 -11.23
N LEU A 189 12.90 6.51 -10.77
CA LEU A 189 12.23 7.51 -11.60
C LEU A 189 13.23 8.54 -12.17
N LYS A 190 14.15 8.99 -11.34
CA LYS A 190 15.18 9.95 -11.74
C LYS A 190 16.12 9.34 -12.79
N ASP A 191 16.60 8.14 -12.54
CA ASP A 191 17.58 7.46 -13.37
C ASP A 191 16.96 7.11 -14.73
N ILE A 192 15.71 6.61 -14.80
CA ILE A 192 15.09 6.36 -16.12
C ILE A 192 14.96 7.65 -16.95
N ALA A 193 14.64 8.78 -16.30
CA ALA A 193 14.49 10.05 -17.00
C ALA A 193 15.83 10.63 -17.47
N LEU A 194 16.87 10.54 -16.65
CA LEU A 194 18.22 10.90 -17.05
C LEU A 194 18.74 9.99 -18.19
N GLU A 195 18.33 8.72 -18.23
CA GLU A 195 18.74 7.76 -19.25
C GLU A 195 18.09 8.13 -20.57
N TYR A 196 16.81 8.49 -20.51
CA TYR A 196 16.07 9.01 -21.63
C TYR A 196 16.71 10.29 -22.18
N ILE A 197 17.13 11.21 -21.31
CA ILE A 197 17.83 12.44 -21.72
C ILE A 197 19.14 12.11 -22.42
N TYR A 198 19.96 11.24 -21.86
CA TYR A 198 21.24 10.85 -22.45
C TYR A 198 21.05 10.24 -23.85
N ASN A 199 20.11 9.31 -23.99
CA ASN A 199 19.85 8.62 -25.26
C ASN A 199 19.24 9.55 -26.33
N ASN A 200 18.59 10.64 -25.92
CA ASN A 200 17.89 11.57 -26.82
C ASN A 200 18.45 13.00 -26.80
N TRP A 201 19.69 13.18 -26.31
CA TRP A 201 20.25 14.51 -26.00
C TRP A 201 20.14 15.52 -27.15
N LYS A 202 20.53 15.13 -28.36
CA LYS A 202 20.51 16.02 -29.55
C LYS A 202 19.12 16.58 -29.86
N LYS A 203 18.07 15.83 -29.53
CA LYS A 203 16.68 16.26 -29.70
C LYS A 203 16.24 17.17 -28.55
N LEU A 204 16.67 16.85 -27.33
CA LEU A 204 16.17 17.49 -26.11
C LEU A 204 16.95 18.75 -25.71
N GLU A 205 18.21 18.91 -26.12
CA GLU A 205 19.06 20.04 -25.69
C GLU A 205 18.50 21.42 -26.06
N SER A 206 17.66 21.47 -27.10
CA SER A 206 16.99 22.70 -27.56
C SER A 206 15.50 22.73 -27.25
N ALA A 207 14.95 21.70 -26.58
CA ALA A 207 13.54 21.63 -26.24
C ALA A 207 13.18 22.66 -25.16
N ASP A 208 11.98 23.24 -25.26
CA ASP A 208 11.48 24.24 -24.29
C ASP A 208 11.48 23.69 -22.86
N LYS A 209 11.06 22.44 -22.68
CA LYS A 209 11.10 21.71 -21.40
C LYS A 209 12.50 21.65 -20.80
N MET A 210 13.52 21.40 -21.61
CA MET A 210 14.91 21.41 -21.14
C MET A 210 15.34 22.82 -20.71
N ASN A 211 14.99 23.84 -21.49
CA ASN A 211 15.26 25.23 -21.14
C ASN A 211 14.59 25.64 -19.83
N GLU A 212 13.36 25.19 -19.58
CA GLU A 212 12.63 25.42 -18.33
C GLU A 212 13.31 24.74 -17.14
N LEU A 213 13.73 23.47 -17.29
CA LEU A 213 14.49 22.76 -16.27
C LEU A 213 15.81 23.46 -15.94
N LEU A 214 16.55 23.95 -16.94
CA LEU A 214 17.80 24.67 -16.70
C LEU A 214 17.59 26.04 -16.03
N LYS A 215 16.42 26.66 -16.20
CA LYS A 215 16.04 27.92 -15.55
C LYS A 215 15.57 27.75 -14.11
N CYS A 216 15.25 26.54 -13.65
CA CYS A 216 14.69 26.32 -12.30
C CYS A 216 15.64 26.75 -11.17
N GLY A 217 16.95 26.88 -11.46
CA GLY A 217 17.94 27.43 -10.54
C GLY A 217 18.46 26.46 -9.47
N ASP A 218 17.98 25.21 -9.40
CA ASP A 218 18.61 24.20 -8.55
C ASP A 218 19.91 23.71 -9.22
N ALA A 219 21.04 24.23 -8.74
CA ALA A 219 22.36 23.89 -9.24
C ALA A 219 22.65 22.38 -9.21
N ARG A 220 22.03 21.62 -8.30
CA ARG A 220 22.22 20.16 -8.22
C ARG A 220 21.53 19.47 -9.39
N TRP A 221 20.30 19.87 -9.71
CA TRP A 221 19.53 19.32 -10.83
C TRP A 221 20.19 19.64 -12.16
N VAL A 222 20.62 20.89 -12.34
CA VAL A 222 21.37 21.31 -13.54
C VAL A 222 22.67 20.51 -13.68
N ARG A 223 23.42 20.35 -12.59
CA ARG A 223 24.65 19.55 -12.60
C ARG A 223 24.36 18.09 -12.96
N GLU A 224 23.31 17.48 -12.40
CA GLU A 224 22.95 16.09 -12.72
C GLU A 224 22.58 15.93 -14.21
N ILE A 225 21.80 16.85 -14.79
CA ILE A 225 21.48 16.82 -16.23
C ILE A 225 22.77 16.88 -17.07
N ILE A 226 23.65 17.85 -16.80
CA ILE A 226 24.90 18.04 -17.57
C ILE A 226 25.81 16.81 -17.43
N MET A 227 25.91 16.24 -16.23
CA MET A 227 26.74 15.06 -16.01
C MET A 227 26.15 13.83 -16.72
N ALA A 228 24.83 13.65 -16.67
CA ALA A 228 24.15 12.56 -17.37
C ALA A 228 24.28 12.70 -18.89
N SER A 229 24.21 13.92 -19.45
CA SER A 229 24.33 14.12 -20.90
C SER A 229 25.74 13.84 -21.44
N ILE A 230 26.78 14.08 -20.65
CA ILE A 230 28.18 13.84 -21.06
C ILE A 230 28.60 12.39 -20.80
N PHE A 231 28.24 11.82 -19.64
CA PHE A 231 28.81 10.57 -19.15
C PHE A 231 27.83 9.40 -19.07
N GLY A 232 26.53 9.62 -19.26
CA GLY A 232 25.47 8.66 -18.93
C GLY A 232 25.37 8.39 -17.42
N ILE A 233 24.40 7.58 -17.00
CA ILE A 233 24.09 7.35 -15.57
C ILE A 233 25.04 6.36 -14.91
N ASN A 234 25.51 5.35 -15.65
CA ASN A 234 26.32 4.25 -15.11
C ASN A 234 27.73 4.67 -14.66
N ASN A 235 28.19 5.86 -15.02
CA ASN A 235 29.44 6.44 -14.53
C ASN A 235 29.27 7.25 -13.23
N GLY A 236 28.02 7.49 -12.82
CA GLY A 236 27.69 8.29 -11.66
C GLY A 236 28.16 7.68 -10.34
N SER A 237 28.10 6.37 -10.16
CA SER A 237 28.53 5.71 -8.90
C SER A 237 30.03 5.91 -8.59
N ARG A 238 30.87 6.24 -9.58
CA ARG A 238 32.26 6.66 -9.38
C ARG A 238 32.43 8.17 -9.13
N LEU A 239 31.50 9.00 -9.58
CA LEU A 239 31.55 10.47 -9.47
C LEU A 239 30.75 11.02 -8.27
N TYR A 240 29.85 10.24 -7.68
CA TYR A 240 29.04 10.61 -6.52
C TYR A 240 29.72 10.41 -5.15
N ASN A 241 31.00 9.99 -5.12
CA ASN A 241 31.79 9.83 -3.90
C ASN A 241 32.51 11.11 -3.43
N PHE A 242 31.99 12.29 -3.76
CA PHE A 242 32.31 13.50 -3.00
C PHE A 242 31.30 13.64 -1.86
N ARG A 243 31.43 12.76 -0.87
CA ARG A 243 30.81 12.97 0.44
C ARG A 243 31.54 14.13 1.13
N ASN A 244 30.76 15.08 1.64
CA ASN A 244 31.17 16.01 2.69
C ASN A 244 31.76 15.26 3.88
#